data_AF-M2XJT4-F1
#
_entry.id   AF-M2XJT4-F1
#
_cell.length_a   1.000
_cell.length_b   1.000
_cell.length_c   1.000
_cell.angle_alpha   90.00
_cell.angle_beta   90.00
_cell.angle_gamma   90.00
#
_symmetry.space_group_name_H-M   'P 1'
#
loop_
_entity.id
_entity.type
_entity.pdbx_description
1 polymer ?
#
loop_
_entity_poly.entity_id
_entity_poly.type
_entity_poly.pdbx_seq_one_letter_code
_entity_poly.pdbx_strand_id
1 'polypeptide(L)'
;MDLLSLSYDVRYLIYQQLFPSSPQIYIQALDKKLYVRLPRSQTIDTSLLRTCRQLNSEAAEFLYSNYLYNIMGGKVDCLATYETFVKALRRHANDEVHVNAFSNGDHASTMCISVHTGRGKMAMLERRGRGVPMPISRIEQEVFERQTTARMSRLMQHYAGGRIKMTVMLAFLGTLVALLAWSLTQIGVCQ
;
A
#
# COMPACT_ATOMS: atom_id res chain seq x y z
N MET A 1 -11.90 22.58 31.19
CA MET A 1 -12.65 23.49 30.28
C MET A 1 -13.25 22.62 29.19
N ASP A 2 -14.56 22.68 29.01
CA ASP A 2 -15.25 21.87 28.00
C ASP A 2 -15.17 22.59 26.65
N LEU A 3 -14.52 21.99 25.66
CA LEU A 3 -14.34 22.59 24.33
C LEU A 3 -15.70 22.89 23.67
N LEU A 4 -16.73 22.10 24.00
CA LEU A 4 -18.08 22.23 23.46
C LEU A 4 -18.85 23.44 24.00
N SER A 5 -18.42 24.03 25.13
CA SER A 5 -19.08 25.21 25.70
C SER A 5 -18.71 26.52 24.99
N LEU A 6 -17.72 26.49 24.09
CA LEU A 6 -17.29 27.65 23.29
C LEU A 6 -18.21 27.83 22.08
N SER A 7 -18.31 29.05 21.53
CA SER A 7 -19.05 29.27 20.27
C SER A 7 -18.36 28.58 19.09
N TYR A 8 -19.13 28.26 18.05
CA TYR A 8 -18.62 27.56 16.87
C TYR A 8 -17.42 28.29 16.23
N ASP A 9 -17.47 29.61 16.11
CA ASP A 9 -16.40 30.40 15.51
C ASP A 9 -15.08 30.28 16.28
N VAL A 10 -15.14 30.26 17.61
CA VAL A 10 -13.96 30.07 18.47
C VAL A 10 -13.43 28.65 18.35
N ARG A 11 -14.31 27.63 18.32
CA ARG A 11 -13.91 26.24 18.10
C ARG A 11 -13.26 26.06 16.72
N TYR A 12 -13.82 26.69 15.69
CA TYR A 12 -13.28 26.68 14.33
C TYR A 12 -11.87 27.28 14.27
N LEU A 13 -11.64 28.42 14.94
CA LEU A 13 -10.30 29.01 15.03
C LEU A 13 -9.31 28.11 15.77
N ILE A 14 -9.76 27.42 16.82
CA ILE A 14 -8.95 26.42 17.53
C ILE A 14 -8.61 25.26 16.59
N TYR A 15 -9.58 24.73 15.84
CA TYR A 15 -9.35 23.68 14.85
C TYR A 15 -8.36 24.12 13.77
N GLN A 16 -8.46 25.36 13.26
CA GLN A 16 -7.50 25.89 12.29
C GLN A 16 -6.06 25.97 12.83
N GLN A 17 -5.88 26.17 14.14
CA GLN A 17 -4.55 26.14 14.76
C GLN A 17 -4.07 24.72 15.07
N LEU A 18 -4.97 23.81 15.44
CA LEU A 18 -4.64 22.44 15.83
C LEU A 18 -4.35 21.53 14.63
N PHE A 19 -5.06 21.74 13.52
CA PHE A 19 -4.93 20.95 12.30
C PHE A 19 -3.97 21.62 11.30
N PRO A 20 -3.42 20.85 10.34
CA PRO A 20 -2.52 21.42 9.34
C PRO A 20 -3.18 22.55 8.57
N SER A 21 -2.42 23.61 8.31
CA SER A 21 -2.86 24.69 7.43
C SER A 21 -2.90 24.28 5.96
N SER A 22 -2.19 23.21 5.58
CA SER A 22 -2.21 22.72 4.21
C SER A 22 -3.50 21.95 3.93
N PRO A 23 -4.25 22.27 2.86
CA PRO A 23 -5.49 21.57 2.51
C PRO A 23 -5.25 20.13 2.00
N GLN A 24 -3.99 19.68 1.92
CA GLN A 24 -3.60 18.36 1.43
C GLN A 24 -2.83 17.60 2.51
N ILE A 25 -3.32 16.41 2.85
CA ILE A 25 -2.66 15.49 3.77
C ILE A 25 -2.10 14.33 2.96
N TYR A 26 -0.79 14.11 3.04
CA TYR A 26 -0.16 12.97 2.37
C TYR A 26 -0.04 11.81 3.35
N ILE A 27 -0.45 10.62 2.90
CA ILE A 27 -0.42 9.39 3.69
C ILE A 27 0.40 8.38 2.89
N GLN A 28 1.46 7.86 3.48
CA GLN A 28 2.28 6.82 2.88
C GLN A 28 1.75 5.44 3.27
N ALA A 29 1.35 4.64 2.29
CA ALA A 29 1.01 3.24 2.46
C ALA A 29 2.27 2.38 2.28
N LEU A 30 2.70 1.72 3.35
CA LEU A 30 3.85 0.82 3.36
C LEU A 30 3.56 -0.37 4.27
N ASP A 31 3.84 -1.59 3.80
CA ASP A 31 3.67 -2.83 4.56
C ASP A 31 2.26 -2.96 5.17
N LYS A 32 1.23 -2.64 4.38
CA LYS A 32 -0.18 -2.62 4.82
C LYS A 32 -0.49 -1.67 5.99
N LYS A 33 0.38 -0.70 6.27
CA LYS A 33 0.19 0.35 7.29
C LYS A 33 0.17 1.72 6.63
N LEU A 34 -0.53 2.66 7.28
CA LEU A 34 -0.61 4.06 6.87
C LEU A 34 0.27 4.92 7.77
N TYR A 35 1.18 5.67 7.15
CA TYR A 35 2.05 6.64 7.82
C TYR A 35 1.72 8.02 7.31
N VAL A 36 1.32 8.95 8.18
CA VAL A 36 1.04 10.32 7.73
C VAL A 36 2.36 11.04 7.48
N ARG A 37 2.53 11.53 6.26
CA ARG A 37 3.70 12.31 5.84
C ARG A 37 3.26 13.75 5.65
N LEU A 38 3.76 14.64 6.49
CA LEU A 38 3.41 16.05 6.38
C LEU A 38 4.49 16.82 5.63
N PRO A 39 4.11 17.85 4.87
CA PRO A 39 5.09 18.75 4.29
C PRO A 39 5.84 19.48 5.41
N ARG A 40 7.18 19.59 5.26
CA ARG A 40 8.15 20.39 6.03
C ARG A 40 7.71 20.83 7.44
N SER A 41 8.35 20.24 8.45
CA SER A 41 8.38 20.65 9.87
C SER A 41 7.06 20.69 10.65
N GLN A 42 5.94 20.23 10.09
CA GLN A 42 4.72 20.00 10.88
C GLN A 42 4.60 18.51 11.19
N THR A 43 4.69 18.15 12.47
CA THR A 43 4.31 16.81 12.96
C THR A 43 2.85 16.87 13.41
N ILE A 44 1.92 16.31 12.64
CA ILE A 44 0.68 15.82 13.22
C ILE A 44 1.14 14.61 14.00
N ASP A 45 1.24 14.80 15.30
CA ASP A 45 1.50 13.69 16.19
C ASP A 45 0.43 12.62 15.91
N THR A 46 0.82 11.35 15.82
CA THR A 46 -0.15 10.25 15.70
C THR A 46 -1.10 10.23 16.89
N SER A 47 -0.65 10.83 18.00
CA SER A 47 -1.49 11.30 19.10
C SER A 47 -2.70 12.08 18.60
N LEU A 48 -2.55 13.12 17.79
CA LEU A 48 -3.64 14.02 17.34
C LEU A 48 -4.71 13.31 16.49
N LEU A 49 -4.33 12.32 15.66
CA LEU A 49 -5.29 11.44 14.97
C LEU A 49 -6.03 10.51 15.93
N ARG A 50 -5.36 10.04 16.99
CA ARG A 50 -6.00 9.31 18.09
C ARG A 50 -6.81 10.24 19.00
N THR A 51 -6.40 11.50 19.16
CA THR A 51 -7.09 12.52 19.94
C THR A 51 -8.34 12.97 19.18
N CYS A 52 -8.41 12.94 17.84
CA CYS A 52 -9.66 13.10 17.10
C CYS A 52 -10.69 12.00 17.36
N ARG A 53 -10.25 10.85 17.91
CA ARG A 53 -11.15 9.80 18.41
C ARG A 53 -11.68 10.13 19.81
N GLN A 54 -11.03 11.05 20.55
CA GLN A 54 -11.40 11.53 21.89
C GLN A 54 -12.06 12.93 21.87
N LEU A 55 -11.68 13.78 20.93
CA LEU A 55 -12.29 15.06 20.57
C LEU A 55 -13.52 14.70 19.73
N ASN A 56 -14.67 14.73 20.37
CA ASN A 56 -16.05 14.66 19.85
C ASN A 56 -16.28 14.71 18.32
N SER A 57 -17.41 14.12 17.89
CA SER A 57 -17.84 13.99 16.48
C SER A 57 -17.59 15.21 15.58
N GLU A 58 -17.69 16.43 16.10
CA GLU A 58 -17.43 17.70 15.39
C GLU A 58 -15.97 17.83 14.91
N ALA A 59 -14.97 17.50 15.73
CA ALA A 59 -13.57 17.62 15.34
C ALA A 59 -13.18 16.57 14.29
N ALA A 60 -13.74 15.37 14.40
CA ALA A 60 -13.60 14.34 13.39
C ALA A 60 -14.24 14.80 12.07
N GLU A 61 -15.46 15.33 12.11
CA GLU A 61 -16.16 15.87 10.95
C GLU A 61 -15.33 16.97 10.26
N PHE A 62 -14.77 17.91 11.03
CA PHE A 62 -13.91 18.96 10.50
C PHE A 62 -12.71 18.39 9.75
N LEU A 63 -12.00 17.42 10.35
CA LEU A 63 -10.84 16.79 9.74
C LEU A 63 -11.22 16.03 8.47
N TYR A 64 -12.23 15.15 8.51
CA TYR A 64 -12.59 14.34 7.35
C TYR A 64 -13.20 15.16 6.21
N SER A 65 -13.83 16.29 6.52
CA SER A 65 -14.55 17.11 5.54
C SER A 65 -13.72 18.23 4.92
N ASN A 66 -12.63 18.69 5.52
CA ASN A 66 -11.89 19.86 5.00
C ASN A 66 -10.64 19.51 4.17
N TYR A 67 -10.11 18.29 4.29
CA TYR A 67 -8.82 17.95 3.66
C TYR A 67 -8.95 17.05 2.44
N LEU A 68 -7.97 17.16 1.53
CA LEU A 68 -7.71 16.20 0.45
C LEU A 68 -6.65 15.21 0.91
N TYR A 69 -7.01 13.93 0.96
CA TYR A 69 -6.13 12.86 1.44
C TYR A 69 -5.45 12.16 0.28
N ASN A 70 -4.12 12.25 0.20
CA ASN A 70 -3.32 11.64 -0.85
C ASN A 70 -2.59 10.41 -0.30
N ILE A 71 -3.14 9.21 -0.53
CA ILE A 71 -2.54 7.93 -0.14
C ILE A 71 -1.53 7.51 -1.22
N MET A 72 -0.25 7.46 -0.88
CA MET A 72 0.87 7.18 -1.80
C MET A 72 1.63 5.94 -1.36
N GLY A 73 2.03 5.08 -2.28
CA GLY A 73 2.73 3.86 -1.93
C GLY A 73 2.83 2.89 -3.09
N GLY A 74 3.18 1.63 -2.78
CA GLY A 74 3.08 0.54 -3.73
C GLY A 74 1.62 0.29 -4.13
N LYS A 75 1.38 -0.11 -5.39
CA LYS A 75 0.01 -0.41 -5.87
C LYS A 75 -0.73 -1.40 -4.96
N VAL A 76 -0.03 -2.44 -4.52
CA VAL A 76 -0.58 -3.46 -3.62
C VAL A 76 -0.93 -2.89 -2.25
N ASP A 77 -0.04 -2.09 -1.65
CA ASP A 77 -0.25 -1.52 -0.32
C ASP A 77 -1.38 -0.49 -0.32
N CYS A 78 -1.40 0.39 -1.34
CA CYS A 78 -2.45 1.37 -1.53
C CYS A 78 -3.82 0.70 -1.66
N LEU A 79 -3.95 -0.31 -2.53
CA LEU A 79 -5.21 -1.06 -2.70
C LEU A 79 -5.64 -1.78 -1.41
N ALA A 80 -4.70 -2.32 -0.64
CA ALA A 80 -5.02 -3.01 0.61
C ALA A 80 -5.53 -2.08 1.73
N THR A 81 -5.15 -0.79 1.71
CA THR A 81 -5.43 0.14 2.83
C THR A 81 -6.46 1.22 2.52
N TYR A 82 -6.63 1.64 1.26
CA TYR A 82 -7.50 2.77 0.93
C TYR A 82 -8.97 2.51 1.26
N GLU A 83 -9.49 1.28 1.08
CA GLU A 83 -10.89 0.99 1.36
C GLU A 83 -11.24 1.22 2.84
N THR A 84 -10.34 0.82 3.75
CA THR A 84 -10.54 1.02 5.19
C THR A 84 -10.59 2.51 5.50
N PHE A 85 -9.73 3.30 4.84
CA PHE A 85 -9.74 4.75 4.98
C PHE A 85 -11.03 5.38 4.42
N VAL A 86 -11.48 4.94 3.24
CA VAL A 86 -12.73 5.42 2.62
C VAL A 86 -13.94 5.07 3.50
N LYS A 87 -13.98 3.88 4.11
CA LYS A 87 -15.04 3.50 5.06
C LYS A 87 -15.06 4.41 6.29
N ALA A 88 -13.90 4.73 6.86
CA ALA A 88 -13.81 5.66 7.97
C ALA A 88 -14.26 7.07 7.57
N LEU A 89 -13.83 7.54 6.40
CA LEU A 89 -14.17 8.86 5.89
C LEU A 89 -15.67 8.99 5.60
N ARG A 90 -16.30 7.99 4.99
CA ARG A 90 -17.76 7.93 4.79
C ARG A 90 -18.57 7.92 6.09
N ARG A 91 -17.99 7.42 7.19
CA ARG A 91 -18.66 7.40 8.49
C ARG A 91 -18.70 8.76 9.17
N HIS A 92 -17.72 9.61 8.90
CA HIS A 92 -17.50 10.86 9.61
C HIS A 92 -17.68 12.12 8.74
N ALA A 93 -17.67 11.96 7.42
CA ALA A 93 -17.96 13.03 6.47
C ALA A 93 -19.46 13.24 6.33
N ASN A 94 -19.88 14.51 6.23
CA ASN A 94 -21.25 14.91 5.96
C ASN A 94 -21.56 15.08 4.46
N ASP A 95 -20.67 14.65 3.56
CA ASP A 95 -20.78 14.87 2.12
C ASP A 95 -20.29 13.66 1.31
N GLU A 96 -20.57 13.65 0.01
CA GLU A 96 -20.18 12.60 -0.92
C GLU A 96 -18.66 12.41 -0.95
N VAL A 97 -18.22 11.16 -0.82
CA VAL A 97 -16.81 10.78 -0.84
C VAL A 97 -16.39 10.39 -2.25
N HIS A 98 -15.46 11.16 -2.81
CA HIS A 98 -14.85 10.92 -4.11
C HIS A 98 -13.47 10.26 -3.96
N VAL A 99 -13.17 9.34 -4.87
CA VAL A 99 -11.91 8.59 -4.92
C VAL A 99 -11.33 8.69 -6.32
N ASN A 100 -10.13 9.24 -6.43
CA ASN A 100 -9.43 9.44 -7.69
C ASN A 100 -8.06 8.78 -7.62
N ALA A 101 -7.76 7.84 -8.52
CA ALA A 101 -6.49 7.13 -8.53
C ALA A 101 -5.59 7.62 -9.67
N PHE A 102 -4.31 7.71 -9.37
CA PHE A 102 -3.27 8.21 -10.26
C PHE A 102 -2.08 7.25 -10.23
N SER A 103 -1.64 6.80 -11.41
CA SER A 103 -0.43 5.99 -11.57
C SER A 103 0.72 6.86 -12.08
N ASN A 104 1.97 6.52 -11.76
CA ASN A 104 3.15 7.17 -12.34
C ASN A 104 3.49 6.68 -13.78
N GLY A 105 2.50 6.12 -14.49
CA GLY A 105 2.65 5.51 -15.80
C GLY A 105 2.31 4.02 -15.81
N ASP A 106 2.30 3.44 -17.01
CA ASP A 106 2.19 2.00 -17.19
C ASP A 106 3.46 1.32 -16.64
N HIS A 107 3.28 0.17 -16.02
CA HIS A 107 4.33 -0.59 -15.34
C HIS A 107 4.91 -0.01 -14.03
N ALA A 108 4.54 1.21 -13.63
CA ALA A 108 4.99 1.77 -12.34
C ALA A 108 4.56 0.88 -11.15
N SER A 109 5.46 0.66 -10.18
CA SER A 109 5.14 -0.07 -8.94
C SER A 109 4.37 0.78 -7.93
N THR A 110 4.42 2.10 -8.09
CA THR A 110 3.86 3.10 -7.17
C THR A 110 2.63 3.77 -7.73
N MET A 111 1.72 4.19 -6.86
CA MET A 111 0.53 4.96 -7.21
C MET A 111 0.13 5.95 -6.11
N CYS A 112 -0.82 6.82 -6.44
CA CYS A 112 -1.49 7.71 -5.50
C CYS A 112 -3.01 7.53 -5.60
N ILE A 113 -3.69 7.36 -4.47
CA ILE A 113 -5.15 7.41 -4.35
C ILE A 113 -5.49 8.67 -3.59
N SER A 114 -6.18 9.60 -4.25
CA SER A 114 -6.68 10.81 -3.63
C SER A 114 -8.14 10.62 -3.22
N VAL A 115 -8.43 10.88 -1.95
CA VAL A 115 -9.77 10.75 -1.36
C VAL A 115 -10.19 12.12 -0.81
N HIS A 116 -11.40 12.56 -1.12
CA HIS A 116 -11.95 13.81 -0.58
C HIS A 116 -13.47 13.80 -0.51
N THR A 117 -13.99 14.71 0.30
CA THR A 117 -15.42 15.04 0.37
C THR A 117 -15.74 16.26 -0.49
N GLY A 118 -16.88 16.21 -1.18
CA GLY A 118 -17.43 17.33 -1.95
C GLY A 118 -16.67 17.65 -3.23
N ARG A 119 -17.33 18.41 -4.11
CA ARG A 119 -16.82 18.70 -5.47
C ARG A 119 -15.74 19.79 -5.53
N GLY A 120 -15.68 20.67 -4.53
CA GLY A 120 -14.78 21.85 -4.55
C GLY A 120 -13.28 21.52 -4.62
N LYS A 121 -12.88 20.30 -4.25
CA LYS A 121 -11.48 19.86 -4.26
C LYS A 121 -11.05 19.23 -5.57
N MET A 122 -11.96 19.06 -6.53
CA MET A 122 -11.62 18.49 -7.85
C MET A 122 -10.66 19.37 -8.63
N ALA A 123 -10.87 20.70 -8.59
CA ALA A 123 -9.96 21.67 -9.19
C ALA A 123 -8.54 21.59 -8.59
N MET A 124 -8.38 21.19 -7.33
CA MET A 124 -7.06 21.01 -6.72
C MET A 124 -6.34 19.77 -7.26
N LEU A 125 -7.08 18.72 -7.59
CA LEU A 125 -6.54 17.51 -8.20
C LEU A 125 -6.13 17.76 -9.66
N GLU A 126 -6.97 18.45 -10.42
CA GLU A 126 -6.69 18.83 -11.82
C GLU A 126 -5.44 19.71 -11.93
N ARG A 127 -5.31 20.73 -11.05
CA ARG A 127 -4.13 21.60 -11.00
C ARG A 127 -2.84 20.86 -10.68
N ARG A 128 -2.91 19.68 -10.05
CA ARG A 128 -1.71 18.94 -9.62
C ARG A 128 -0.89 18.46 -10.82
N GLY A 129 -1.53 18.19 -11.97
CA GLY A 129 -0.87 17.83 -13.23
C GLY A 129 0.12 16.67 -13.11
N ARG A 130 -0.08 15.76 -12.16
CA ARG A 130 0.87 14.68 -11.81
C ARG A 130 0.17 13.34 -11.78
N GLY A 131 0.81 12.34 -12.39
CA GLY A 131 0.28 11.00 -12.56
C GLY A 131 -0.78 10.94 -13.65
N VAL A 132 -0.98 9.74 -14.20
CA VAL A 132 -2.00 9.44 -15.18
C VAL A 132 -3.25 8.98 -14.42
N PRO A 133 -4.41 9.64 -14.59
CA PRO A 133 -5.64 9.20 -13.97
C PRO A 133 -5.99 7.79 -14.46
N MET A 134 -6.29 6.89 -13.54
CA MET A 134 -6.55 5.50 -13.85
C MET A 134 -7.72 4.99 -13.01
N PRO A 135 -8.67 4.23 -13.58
CA PRO A 135 -9.72 3.61 -12.79
C PRO A 135 -9.13 2.54 -11.87
N ILE A 136 -9.63 2.47 -10.63
CA ILE A 136 -9.18 1.50 -9.62
C ILE A 136 -9.22 0.06 -10.16
N SER A 137 -10.28 -0.30 -10.90
CA SER A 137 -10.45 -1.64 -11.49
C SER A 137 -9.29 -2.05 -12.42
N ARG A 138 -8.74 -1.11 -13.18
CA ARG A 138 -7.58 -1.36 -14.04
C ARG A 138 -6.31 -1.61 -13.21
N ILE A 139 -6.18 -0.94 -12.07
CA ILE A 139 -5.05 -1.12 -11.15
C ILE A 139 -5.14 -2.47 -10.45
N GLU A 140 -6.34 -2.86 -10.01
CA GLU A 140 -6.61 -4.18 -9.43
C GLU A 140 -6.25 -5.29 -10.41
N GLN A 141 -6.66 -5.15 -11.68
CA GLN A 141 -6.31 -6.09 -12.73
C GLN A 141 -4.79 -6.18 -12.93
N GLU A 142 -4.08 -5.05 -13.03
CA GLU A 142 -2.61 -5.04 -13.20
C GLU A 142 -1.91 -5.71 -12.01
N VAL A 143 -2.38 -5.48 -10.79
CA VAL A 143 -1.84 -6.11 -9.59
C VAL A 143 -2.11 -7.62 -9.60
N PHE A 144 -3.30 -8.04 -10.01
CA PHE A 144 -3.67 -9.45 -10.12
C PHE A 144 -2.79 -10.19 -11.15
N GLU A 145 -2.64 -9.65 -12.35
CA GLU A 145 -1.82 -10.22 -13.43
C GLU A 145 -0.35 -10.37 -13.03
N ARG A 146 0.21 -9.40 -12.30
CA ARG A 146 1.58 -9.49 -11.78
C ARG A 146 1.72 -10.57 -10.73
N GLN A 147 0.75 -10.70 -9.83
CA GLN A 147 0.79 -11.71 -8.77
C GLN A 147 0.67 -13.13 -9.33
N THR A 148 -0.21 -13.34 -10.32
CA THR A 148 -0.35 -14.64 -10.99
C THR A 148 0.92 -15.02 -11.76
N THR A 149 1.49 -14.08 -12.51
CA THR A 149 2.75 -14.29 -13.25
C THR A 149 3.91 -14.59 -12.30
N ALA A 150 4.03 -13.84 -11.19
CA ALA A 150 5.07 -14.08 -10.18
C ALA A 150 4.88 -15.40 -9.44
N ARG A 151 3.64 -15.86 -9.26
CA ARG A 151 3.34 -17.17 -8.67
C ARG A 151 3.70 -18.31 -9.63
N MET A 152 3.34 -18.18 -10.91
CA MET A 152 3.70 -19.14 -11.94
C MET A 152 5.21 -19.26 -12.12
N SER A 153 5.94 -18.14 -12.13
CA SER A 153 7.41 -18.18 -12.27
C SER A 153 8.08 -18.90 -11.09
N ARG A 154 7.62 -18.67 -9.85
CA ARG A 154 8.12 -19.40 -8.66
C ARG A 154 7.82 -20.89 -8.71
N LEU A 155 6.62 -21.27 -9.17
CA LEU A 155 6.25 -22.67 -9.35
C LEU A 155 7.14 -23.32 -10.42
N MET A 156 7.32 -22.69 -11.57
CA MET A 156 8.24 -23.17 -12.61
C MET A 156 9.68 -23.32 -12.10
N GLN A 157 10.16 -22.36 -11.29
CA GLN A 157 11.50 -22.44 -10.69
C GLN A 157 11.63 -23.60 -9.70
N HIS A 158 10.58 -23.90 -8.93
CA HIS A 158 10.54 -25.09 -8.06
C HIS A 158 10.54 -26.40 -8.86
N TYR A 159 9.73 -26.48 -9.91
CA TYR A 159 9.65 -27.67 -10.77
C TYR A 159 10.97 -27.91 -11.53
N ALA A 160 11.58 -26.85 -12.08
CA ALA A 160 12.86 -26.93 -12.76
C ALA A 160 13.99 -27.30 -11.78
N GLY A 161 14.02 -26.67 -10.60
CA GLY A 161 15.00 -26.97 -9.55
C GLY A 161 14.88 -28.40 -9.01
N GLY A 162 13.66 -28.93 -8.89
CA GLY A 162 13.42 -30.32 -8.49
C GLY A 162 13.93 -31.33 -9.52
N ARG A 163 13.68 -31.08 -10.82
CA ARG A 163 14.19 -31.94 -11.90
C ARG A 163 15.71 -31.95 -11.97
N ILE A 164 16.36 -30.79 -11.86
CA ILE A 164 17.82 -30.68 -11.89
C ILE A 164 18.46 -31.42 -10.70
N LYS A 165 17.87 -31.29 -9.50
CA LYS A 165 18.36 -32.04 -8.33
C LYS A 165 18.23 -33.55 -8.50
N MET A 166 17.13 -34.02 -9.09
CA MET A 166 16.89 -35.44 -9.33
C MET A 166 17.86 -36.03 -10.36
N THR A 167 18.11 -35.33 -11.48
CA THR A 167 19.07 -35.78 -12.50
C THR A 167 20.50 -35.81 -11.97
N VAL A 168 20.92 -34.80 -11.18
CA VAL A 168 22.25 -34.79 -10.56
C VAL A 168 22.41 -35.93 -9.55
N MET A 169 21.38 -36.21 -8.74
CA MET A 169 21.42 -37.32 -7.78
C MET A 169 21.55 -38.68 -8.47
N LEU A 170 20.81 -38.91 -9.56
CA LEU A 170 20.89 -40.15 -10.34
C LEU A 170 22.26 -40.33 -11.01
N ALA A 171 22.85 -39.25 -11.55
CA ALA A 171 24.18 -39.29 -12.13
C ALA A 171 25.24 -39.65 -11.08
N PHE A 172 25.14 -39.08 -9.87
CA PHE A 172 26.06 -39.37 -8.77
C PHE A 172 25.95 -40.81 -8.25
N LEU A 173 24.72 -41.34 -8.21
CA LEU A 173 24.50 -42.74 -7.84
C LEU A 173 25.06 -43.69 -8.91
N GLY A 174 24.86 -43.35 -10.20
CA GLY A 174 25.41 -44.11 -11.32
C GLY A 174 26.94 -44.17 -11.31
N THR A 175 27.61 -43.05 -11.04
CA THR A 175 29.08 -43.02 -10.92
C THR A 175 29.58 -43.79 -9.70
N LEU A 176 28.87 -43.72 -8.57
CA LEU A 176 29.21 -44.52 -7.38
C LEU A 176 29.15 -46.03 -7.67
N VAL A 177 28.07 -46.48 -8.33
CA VAL A 177 27.90 -47.89 -8.72
C VAL A 177 29.00 -48.33 -9.68
N ALA A 178 29.36 -47.49 -10.66
CA ALA A 178 30.44 -47.80 -11.59
C ALA A 178 31.80 -47.93 -10.88
N LEU A 179 32.11 -47.05 -9.92
CA LEU A 179 33.35 -47.10 -9.14
C LEU A 179 33.42 -48.34 -8.24
N LEU A 180 32.29 -48.74 -7.63
CA LEU A 180 32.20 -49.97 -6.83
C LEU A 180 32.35 -51.23 -7.69
N ALA A 181 31.76 -51.25 -8.88
CA ALA A 181 31.92 -52.36 -9.82
C ALA A 181 33.39 -52.51 -10.26
N TRP A 182 34.06 -51.39 -10.57
CA TRP A 182 35.46 -51.38 -10.97
C TRP A 182 36.40 -51.89 -9.87
N SER A 183 36.18 -51.47 -8.62
CA SER A 183 37.01 -51.92 -7.49
C SER A 183 36.83 -53.41 -7.20
N LEU A 184 35.61 -53.94 -7.31
CA LEU A 184 35.34 -55.38 -7.18
C LEU A 184 36.03 -56.21 -8.27
N THR A 185 36.04 -55.72 -9.52
CA THR A 185 36.77 -56.42 -10.60
C THR A 185 38.28 -56.42 -10.39
N GLN A 186 38.86 -55.39 -9.78
CA GLN A 186 40.30 -55.40 -9.47
C GLN A 186 40.65 -56.39 -8.36
N ILE A 187 39.78 -56.55 -7.36
CA ILE A 187 40.00 -57.50 -6.26
C ILE A 187 39.93 -58.95 -6.74
N GLY A 188 39.02 -59.26 -7.69
CA GLY A 188 38.87 -60.61 -8.24
C GLY A 188 39.96 -61.06 -9.22
N VAL A 189 40.83 -60.14 -9.70
CA VAL A 189 41.94 -60.45 -10.62
C VAL A 189 43.25 -60.72 -9.87
N CYS A 190 43.29 -60.49 -8.55
CA CYS A 190 44.46 -60.75 -7.69
C CYS A 190 44.34 -62.01 -6.82
N GLN A 191 43.39 -62.91 -7.12
CA GLN A 191 43.32 -64.27 -6.55
C GLN A 191 43.65 -65.30 -7.62
#